data_AF-F4W3R0-F1
#
_entry.id   AF-F4W3R0-F1
#
_cell.length_a   1.000
_cell.length_b   1.000
_cell.length_c   1.000
_cell.angle_alpha   90.00
_cell.angle_beta   90.00
_cell.angle_gamma   90.00
#
_symmetry.space_group_name_H-M   'P 1'
#
loop_
_entity.id
_entity.type
_entity.pdbx_description
1 polymer ?
#
loop_
_entity_poly.entity_id
_entity_poly.type
_entity_poly.pdbx_seq_one_letter_code
_entity_poly.pdbx_strand_id
1 'polypeptide(L)'
;NLEEDNFTFHGESNIEIEIRYASLNNISLHSKELELNEMATTLINVNGTVYKPTEHSHDNKTDILTLNFKNALSPGFYTLNMKFAGIINENNISESGFMMFPYTNKGKNNT
;
A
#
# COMPACT_ATOMS: atom_id res chain seq x y z
N ASN A 1 13.61 27.24 12.33
CA ASN A 1 12.22 26.94 11.96
C ASN A 1 12.08 25.44 11.96
N LEU A 2 11.45 24.89 12.99
CA LEU A 2 11.15 23.46 13.09
C LEU A 2 9.81 23.28 12.36
N GLU A 3 9.81 22.61 11.21
CA GLU A 3 8.56 22.28 10.52
C GLU A 3 7.76 21.30 11.40
N GLU A 4 6.52 21.68 11.69
CA GLU A 4 5.58 20.99 12.58
C GLU A 4 5.11 19.66 11.96
N ASP A 5 5.50 18.57 12.62
CA ASP A 5 4.89 17.23 12.73
C ASP A 5 4.17 16.63 11.50
N ASN A 6 4.94 15.99 10.62
CA ASN A 6 4.39 14.98 9.71
C ASN A 6 3.95 13.73 10.49
N PHE A 7 2.67 13.38 10.42
CA PHE A 7 2.16 12.16 11.08
C PHE A 7 2.36 10.95 10.17
N THR A 8 2.97 9.89 10.69
CA THR A 8 3.08 8.62 9.96
C THR A 8 1.93 7.69 10.31
N PHE A 9 1.32 7.06 9.30
CA PHE A 9 0.43 5.92 9.51
C PHE A 9 1.05 4.65 8.95
N HIS A 10 0.66 3.52 9.52
CA HIS A 10 1.09 2.19 9.07
C HIS A 10 -0.14 1.38 8.67
N GLY A 11 -0.07 0.73 7.53
CA GLY A 11 -1.15 -0.07 6.96
C GLY A 11 -0.70 -1.48 6.62
N GLU A 12 -1.65 -2.41 6.68
CA GLU A 12 -1.52 -3.77 6.18
C GLU A 12 -2.73 -4.07 5.30
N SER A 13 -2.50 -4.77 4.19
CA SER A 13 -3.54 -5.16 3.25
C SER A 13 -3.37 -6.61 2.83
N ASN A 14 -4.48 -7.33 2.76
CA ASN A 14 -4.59 -8.70 2.27
C ASN A 14 -5.60 -8.69 1.11
N ILE A 15 -5.10 -8.76 -0.12
CA ILE A 15 -5.90 -8.59 -1.33
C ILE A 15 -6.09 -9.94 -1.99
N GLU A 16 -7.34 -10.40 -2.11
CA GLU A 16 -7.67 -11.57 -2.92
C GLU A 16 -7.65 -11.20 -4.40
N ILE A 17 -6.83 -11.91 -5.19
CA ILE A 17 -6.71 -11.69 -6.63
C ILE A 17 -6.88 -13.01 -7.39
N GLU A 18 -7.45 -12.91 -8.59
CA GLU A 18 -7.57 -14.01 -9.55
C GLU A 18 -6.60 -13.76 -10.72
N ILE A 19 -5.62 -14.63 -10.89
CA ILE A 19 -4.79 -14.65 -12.09
C ILE A 19 -5.55 -15.45 -13.14
N ARG A 20 -5.95 -14.79 -14.23
CA ARG A 20 -6.77 -15.40 -15.30
C ARG A 20 -5.96 -15.98 -16.44
N TYR A 21 -4.81 -15.39 -16.74
CA TYR A 21 -3.97 -15.76 -17.86
C TYR A 21 -2.63 -16.28 -17.38
N ALA A 22 -2.17 -17.38 -17.98
CA ALA A 22 -0.86 -17.94 -17.68
C ALA A 22 0.26 -17.06 -18.26
N SER A 23 1.50 -17.32 -17.84
CA SER A 23 2.72 -16.62 -18.29
C SER A 23 2.87 -15.18 -17.76
N LEU A 24 2.08 -14.78 -16.75
CA LEU A 24 2.31 -13.55 -16.00
C LEU A 24 3.45 -13.78 -14.99
N ASN A 25 4.52 -13.00 -15.10
CA ASN A 25 5.60 -12.97 -14.11
C ASN A 25 5.60 -11.69 -13.28
N ASN A 26 4.55 -10.87 -13.41
CA ASN A 26 4.41 -9.63 -12.66
C ASN A 26 2.95 -9.37 -12.30
N ILE A 27 2.76 -8.55 -11.27
CA ILE A 27 1.47 -8.00 -10.85
C ILE A 27 1.65 -6.50 -10.74
N SER A 28 0.80 -5.72 -11.39
CA SER A 28 0.79 -4.27 -11.28
C SER A 28 -0.48 -3.77 -10.60
N LEU A 29 -0.35 -2.76 -9.76
CA LEU A 29 -1.44 -2.13 -9.03
C LEU A 29 -1.12 -0.66 -8.76
N HIS A 30 -2.16 0.12 -8.47
CA HIS A 30 -1.96 1.50 -8.05
C HIS A 30 -1.33 1.57 -6.65
N SER A 31 -0.34 2.43 -6.51
CA SER A 31 0.31 2.80 -5.25
C SER A 31 0.76 4.25 -5.40
N LYS A 32 0.28 5.13 -4.53
CA LYS A 32 0.59 6.55 -4.56
C LYS A 32 1.04 6.98 -3.18
N GLU A 33 2.24 7.57 -3.09
CA GLU A 33 2.76 8.18 -1.85
C GLU A 33 2.79 7.21 -0.65
N LEU A 34 3.03 5.92 -0.91
CA LEU A 34 3.20 4.89 0.10
C LEU A 34 4.63 4.33 0.06
N GLU A 35 5.24 4.19 1.24
CA GLU A 35 6.48 3.46 1.43
C GLU A 35 6.17 1.99 1.74
N LEU A 36 6.61 1.07 0.88
CA LEU A 36 6.33 -0.36 1.02
C LEU A 36 7.41 -1.06 1.86
N ASN A 37 6.98 -1.96 2.74
CA ASN A 37 7.87 -2.96 3.30
C ASN A 37 8.02 -4.12 2.31
N GLU A 38 8.95 -3.97 1.36
CA GLU A 38 9.20 -4.96 0.31
C GLU A 38 9.51 -6.36 0.85
N MET A 39 10.17 -6.47 2.00
CA MET A 39 10.52 -7.74 2.62
C MET A 39 9.29 -8.48 3.20
N ALA A 40 8.23 -7.74 3.53
CA ALA A 40 6.97 -8.28 4.03
C ALA A 40 5.98 -8.63 2.92
N THR A 41 6.20 -8.13 1.68
CA THR A 41 5.33 -8.42 0.54
C THR A 41 5.37 -9.91 0.18
N THR A 42 4.21 -10.54 0.18
CA THR A 42 4.08 -11.96 -0.20
C THR A 42 2.83 -12.17 -1.04
N LEU A 43 2.92 -13.09 -2.00
CA LEU A 43 1.77 -13.62 -2.72
C LEU A 43 1.60 -15.09 -2.33
N ILE A 44 0.41 -15.49 -1.89
CA ILE A 44 0.14 -16.84 -1.38
C ILE A 44 -0.97 -17.46 -2.21
N ASN A 45 -0.75 -18.65 -2.77
CA ASN A 45 -1.83 -19.36 -3.48
C ASN A 45 -2.75 -20.12 -2.50
N VAL A 46 -3.87 -20.63 -3.00
CA VAL A 46 -4.83 -21.43 -2.21
C VAL A 46 -4.25 -22.68 -1.55
N ASN A 47 -3.11 -23.19 -2.05
CA ASN A 47 -2.41 -24.34 -1.48
C ASN A 47 -1.39 -23.93 -0.41
N GLY A 48 -1.30 -22.65 -0.05
CA GLY A 48 -0.34 -22.12 0.92
C GLY A 48 1.09 -21.94 0.39
N THR A 49 1.31 -22.07 -0.92
CA THR A 49 2.62 -21.78 -1.52
C THR A 49 2.88 -20.28 -1.50
N VAL A 50 4.01 -19.89 -0.93
CA VAL A 50 4.42 -18.49 -0.81
C VAL A 50 5.37 -18.11 -1.95
N TYR A 51 5.03 -17.04 -2.65
CA TYR A 51 5.83 -16.41 -3.69
C TYR A 51 6.27 -15.04 -3.18
N LYS A 52 7.58 -14.78 -3.24
CA LYS A 52 8.15 -13.47 -2.93
C LYS A 52 8.48 -12.74 -4.23
N PRO A 53 8.08 -11.45 -4.37
CA PRO A 53 8.59 -10.63 -5.46
C PRO A 53 10.12 -10.58 -5.42
N THR A 54 10.75 -10.58 -6.59
CA THR A 54 12.19 -10.37 -6.75
C THR A 54 12.55 -8.89 -6.84
N GLU A 55 11.58 -8.04 -7.19
CA GLU A 55 11.76 -6.60 -7.37
C GLU A 55 10.40 -5.89 -7.24
N HIS A 56 10.42 -4.69 -6.65
CA HIS A 56 9.33 -3.73 -6.66
C HIS A 56 9.75 -2.53 -7.52
N SER A 57 9.01 -2.26 -8.59
CA SER A 57 9.28 -1.12 -9.47
C SER A 57 8.14 -0.12 -9.38
N HIS A 58 8.45 1.12 -8.99
CA HIS A 58 7.45 2.17 -8.84
C HIS A 58 7.58 3.22 -9.94
N ASP A 59 6.50 3.43 -10.70
CA ASP A 59 6.40 4.53 -11.65
C ASP A 59 5.64 5.70 -11.02
N ASN A 60 6.40 6.69 -10.52
CA ASN A 60 5.86 7.89 -9.88
C ASN A 60 5.05 8.79 -10.82
N LYS A 61 5.10 8.57 -12.14
CA LYS A 61 4.30 9.34 -13.10
C LYS A 61 2.89 8.77 -13.23
N THR A 62 2.74 7.46 -13.10
CA THR A 62 1.45 6.76 -13.26
C THR A 62 0.89 6.24 -11.94
N ASP A 63 1.64 6.38 -10.84
CA ASP A 63 1.34 5.83 -9.53
C ASP A 63 1.10 4.31 -9.59
N ILE A 64 1.93 3.62 -10.38
CA ILE A 64 1.86 2.16 -10.55
C ILE A 64 3.05 1.50 -9.89
N LEU A 65 2.75 0.59 -8.96
CA LEU A 65 3.68 -0.40 -8.44
C LEU A 65 3.61 -1.66 -9.31
N THR A 66 4.76 -2.17 -9.71
CA THR A 66 4.90 -3.48 -10.36
C THR A 66 5.74 -4.41 -9.50
N LEU A 67 5.15 -5.55 -9.13
CA LEU A 67 5.76 -6.64 -8.39
C LEU A 67 6.26 -7.68 -9.39
N ASN A 68 7.57 -7.83 -9.54
CA ASN A 68 8.15 -8.83 -10.45
C ASN A 68 8.43 -10.14 -9.70
N PHE A 69 8.18 -11.28 -10.33
CA PHE A 69 8.42 -12.62 -9.80
C PHE A 69 9.39 -13.39 -10.70
N LYS A 70 10.22 -14.24 -10.08
CA LYS A 70 11.22 -15.06 -10.80
C LYS A 70 10.59 -16.00 -11.83
N ASN A 71 9.47 -16.62 -11.47
CA ASN A 71 8.79 -17.62 -12.27
C ASN A 71 7.41 -17.12 -12.67
N ALA A 72 6.91 -17.59 -13.82
CA ALA A 72 5.54 -17.35 -14.22
C ALA A 72 4.56 -17.89 -13.16
N LEU A 73 3.56 -17.08 -12.85
CA LEU A 73 2.44 -17.41 -11.99
C LEU A 73 1.39 -18.17 -12.83
N SER A 74 0.83 -19.21 -12.24
CA SER A 74 -0.24 -19.99 -12.87
C SER A 74 -1.59 -19.32 -12.66
N PRO A 75 -2.57 -19.56 -13.54
CA PRO A 75 -3.94 -19.13 -13.27
C PRO A 75 -4.47 -19.70 -11.96
N GLY A 76 -5.24 -18.90 -11.23
CA GLY A 76 -5.83 -19.31 -9.94
C GLY A 76 -6.03 -18.14 -8.98
N PHE A 77 -6.51 -18.46 -7.78
CA PHE A 77 -6.72 -17.50 -6.71
C PHE A 77 -5.49 -17.40 -5.81
N TYR A 78 -5.19 -16.16 -5.42
CA TYR A 78 -4.07 -15.81 -4.57
C TYR A 78 -4.47 -14.73 -3.57
N THR A 79 -3.73 -14.64 -2.48
CA THR A 79 -3.77 -13.51 -1.55
C THR A 79 -2.44 -12.76 -1.63
N LEU A 80 -2.49 -11.49 -2.02
CA LEU A 80 -1.37 -10.55 -1.99
C LEU A 80 -1.38 -9.83 -0.64
N ASN A 81 -0.34 -10.07 0.18
CA ASN A 81 -0.14 -9.40 1.46
C ASN A 81 0.90 -8.30 1.30
N MET A 82 0.58 -7.11 1.80
CA MET A 82 1.47 -5.95 1.76
C MET A 82 1.41 -5.20 3.08
N LYS A 83 2.55 -4.62 3.48
CA LYS A 83 2.64 -3.68 4.59
C LYS A 83 3.27 -2.40 4.07
N PHE A 84 2.76 -1.27 4.53
CA PHE A 84 3.18 0.03 4.03
C PHE A 84 3.06 1.10 5.11
N ALA A 85 3.80 2.17 4.93
CA ALA A 85 3.66 3.40 5.68
C ALA A 85 3.28 4.54 4.73
N GLY A 86 2.61 5.55 5.26
CA GLY A 86 2.35 6.80 4.56
C GLY A 86 2.42 7.98 5.52
N ILE A 87 2.47 9.18 4.94
CA ILE A 87 2.57 10.43 5.69
C ILE A 87 1.26 11.19 5.55
N ILE A 88 0.74 11.71 6.65
CA ILE A 88 -0.35 12.69 6.70
C ILE A 88 0.29 14.05 6.96
N ASN A 89 0.22 14.93 5.97
CA ASN A 89 0.70 16.30 6.09
C ASN A 89 -0.46 17.22 6.49
N GLU A 90 -0.46 17.71 7.73
CA GLU A 90 -1.52 18.62 8.22
C GLU A 90 -1.60 19.93 7.43
N ASN A 91 -0.48 20.36 6.84
CA ASN A 91 -0.36 21.65 6.16
C ASN A 91 -0.74 21.59 4.67
N ASN A 92 -1.01 20.41 4.13
CA ASN A 92 -1.26 20.21 2.70
C ASN A 92 -2.66 19.65 2.43
N ILE A 93 -3.68 20.42 2.83
CA ILE A 93 -5.12 20.11 2.68
C ILE A 93 -5.54 19.91 1.20
N SER A 94 -4.68 20.29 0.24
CA SER A 94 -4.88 20.04 -1.19
C SER A 94 -4.56 18.61 -1.66
N GLU A 95 -3.96 17.76 -0.82
CA GLU A 95 -3.66 16.37 -1.15
C GLU A 95 -4.83 15.44 -0.77
N SER A 96 -5.23 14.56 -1.69
CA SER A 96 -6.32 13.59 -1.51
C SER A 96 -5.77 12.22 -1.08
N GLY A 97 -6.44 11.55 -0.15
CA GLY A 97 -6.00 10.26 0.38
C GLY A 97 -6.47 10.02 1.82
N PHE A 98 -5.58 9.51 2.67
CA PHE A 98 -5.83 9.38 4.10
C PHE A 98 -5.46 10.68 4.81
N MET A 99 -6.43 11.29 5.51
CA MET A 99 -6.32 12.67 6.00
C MET A 99 -6.75 12.77 7.46
N MET A 100 -6.19 13.76 8.15
CA MET A 100 -6.57 14.11 9.52
C MET A 100 -7.10 15.54 9.57
N PHE A 101 -8.19 15.76 10.31
CA PHE A 101 -8.80 17.07 10.49
C PHE A 101 -8.80 17.46 11.97
N PRO A 102 -8.07 18.52 12.37
CA PRO A 102 -8.11 19.00 13.75
C PRO A 102 -9.46 19.66 14.07
N TYR A 103 -9.91 19.54 15.32
CA TYR A 103 -11.07 20.29 15.82
C TYR A 103 -10.88 20.74 17.27
N THR A 104 -11.47 21.89 17.63
CA THR A 104 -11.47 22.39 19.01
C THR A 104 -12.79 22.07 19.70
N ASN A 105 -12.72 21.36 20.83
CA ASN A 105 -13.89 21.14 21.68
C ASN A 105 -14.18 22.40 22.52
N LYS A 106 -15.33 23.04 22.29
CA LYS A 106 -15.85 24.08 23.18
C LYS A 106 -16.48 23.36 24.37
N GLY A 107 -15.71 23.16 25.44
CA GLY A 107 -16.17 22.46 26.65
C GLY A 107 -17.56 22.92 27.13
N LYS A 108 -18.32 22.01 27.76
CA LYS A 108 -19.64 22.35 28.33
C LYS A 108 -19.49 23.58 29.23
N ASN A 109 -20.23 24.65 28.91
CA ASN A 109 -20.45 25.74 29.85
C ASN A 109 -21.14 25.12 31.08
N ASN A 110 -20.43 24.99 32.19
CA ASN A 110 -21.05 24.72 33.48
C ASN A 110 -21.83 25.99 33.86
N THR A 111 -23.11 26.06 33.46
CA THR A 111 -24.10 26.99 34.01
C THR A 111 -24.57 26.52 35.37
#